data_AF-A0A329LCE0-F1
#
_entry.id   AF-A0A329LCE0-F1
#
_cell.length_a   1.000
_cell.length_b   1.000
_cell.length_c   1.000
_cell.angle_alpha   90.00
_cell.angle_beta   90.00
_cell.angle_gamma   90.00
#
_symmetry.space_group_name_H-M   'P 1'
#
loop_
_entity.id
_entity.type
_entity.pdbx_description
1 polymer ?
#
loop_
_entity_poly.entity_id
_entity_poly.type
_entity_poly.pdbx_seq_one_letter_code
_entity_poly.pdbx_strand_id
1 'polypeptide(L)' 'MTRQRVRLNPKNDFLFQRLFGEKESKESTISLLNAILGLNDEEWIKDLVLLENKQLTKEQLQDKAGRLDVRAGL' A
#
# COMPACT_ATOMS: atom_id res chain seq x y z
N MET A 1 -18.90 2.05 -26.09
CA MET A 1 -17.58 1.40 -26.09
C MET A 1 -17.33 0.83 -24.70
N THR A 2 -17.43 -0.48 -24.53
CA THR A 2 -17.28 -1.13 -23.22
C THR A 2 -15.81 -1.23 -22.88
N ARG A 3 -15.33 -0.44 -21.90
CA ARG A 3 -13.95 -0.52 -21.41
C ARG A 3 -13.75 -1.91 -20.81
N GLN A 4 -13.09 -2.81 -21.54
CA GLN A 4 -12.69 -4.11 -21.02
C GLN A 4 -11.81 -3.85 -19.79
N ARG A 5 -12.33 -4.16 -18.60
CA ARG A 5 -11.54 -4.08 -17.37
C ARG A 5 -10.47 -5.16 -17.47
N VAL A 6 -9.22 -4.76 -17.72
CA VAL A 6 -8.07 -5.64 -17.56
C VAL A 6 -8.13 -6.18 -16.14
N ARG A 7 -8.36 -7.48 -15.99
CA ARG A 7 -8.26 -8.12 -14.67
C ARG A 7 -6.79 -8.11 -14.28
N LEU A 8 -6.47 -7.38 -13.21
CA LEU A 8 -5.17 -7.48 -12.58
C LEU A 8 -4.97 -8.92 -12.08
N ASN A 9 -3.76 -9.44 -12.26
CA ASN A 9 -3.42 -10.79 -11.81
C ASN A 9 -3.47 -10.83 -10.28
N PRO A 10 -4.30 -11.69 -9.64
CA PRO A 10 -4.36 -11.81 -8.18
C PRO A 10 -3.01 -12.12 -7.53
N LYS A 11 -2.08 -12.74 -8.27
CA LYS A 11 -0.70 -12.97 -7.80
C LYS A 11 0.04 -11.66 -7.55
N ASN A 12 -0.26 -10.61 -8.30
CA ASN A 12 0.37 -9.30 -8.09
C ASN A 12 -0.07 -8.72 -6.74
N ASP A 13 -1.37 -8.78 -6.42
CA ASP A 13 -1.89 -8.35 -5.11
C ASP A 13 -1.22 -9.12 -3.97
N PHE A 14 -1.08 -10.45 -4.12
CA PHE A 14 -0.43 -11.30 -3.13
C PHE A 14 1.05 -10.93 -2.92
N LEU A 15 1.81 -10.79 -4.02
CA LEU A 15 3.22 -10.41 -3.96
C LEU A 15 3.39 -9.02 -3.36
N PHE A 16 2.54 -8.07 -3.75
CA PHE A 16 2.57 -6.71 -3.23
C PHE A 16 2.35 -6.69 -1.70
N GLN A 17 1.38 -7.46 -1.20
CA GLN A 17 1.15 -7.60 0.23
C GLN A 17 2.33 -8.23 0.96
N ARG A 18 2.98 -9.24 0.37
CA ARG A 18 4.14 -9.89 1.00
C ARG A 18 5.36 -8.98 1.06
N LEU A 19 5.54 -8.13 0.04
CA LEU A 19 6.68 -7.21 -0.09
C LEU A 19 6.51 -5.89 0.65
N PHE A 20 5.27 -5.43 0.89
CA PHE A 20 5.02 -4.10 1.46
C PHE A 20 3.98 -4.06 2.58
N GLY A 21 3.23 -5.15 2.80
CA GLY A 21 2.14 -5.20 3.78
C GLY A 21 2.47 -5.91 5.08
N GLU A 22 3.66 -6.49 5.24
CA GLU A 22 4.09 -7.21 6.45
C GLU A 22 4.92 -6.30 7.36
N LYS A 23 4.83 -6.45 8.69
CA LYS A 23 5.69 -5.69 9.63
C LYS A 23 7.18 -5.85 9.31
N GLU A 24 7.58 -7.06 8.91
CA GLU A 24 8.95 -7.39 8.48
C GLU A 24 9.39 -6.61 7.23
N SER A 25 8.45 -6.17 6.40
CA SER A 25 8.71 -5.45 5.16
C SER A 25 8.62 -3.93 5.29
N LYS A 26 8.57 -3.39 6.52
CA LYS A 26 8.42 -1.95 6.81
C LYS A 26 9.42 -1.07 6.04
N GLU A 27 10.69 -1.44 6.01
CA GLU A 27 11.74 -0.69 5.30
C GLU A 27 11.49 -0.62 3.78
N SER A 28 10.99 -1.72 3.20
CA SER A 28 10.63 -1.77 1.78
C SER A 28 9.43 -0.85 1.49
N THR A 29 8.47 -0.78 2.41
CA THR A 29 7.31 0.12 2.30
C THR A 29 7.71 1.59 2.41
N ILE A 30 8.60 1.94 3.34
CA ILE A 30 9.16 3.29 3.47
C ILE A 30 9.87 3.69 2.17
N SER A 31 10.73 2.83 1.66
CA SER A 31 11.48 3.07 0.42
C SER A 31 10.54 3.29 -0.78
N LEU A 32 9.51 2.45 -0.91
CA LEU A 32 8.50 2.57 -1.95
C LEU A 32 7.76 3.92 -1.87
N LEU A 33 7.34 4.31 -0.66
CA LEU A 33 6.59 5.55 -0.46
C LEU A 33 7.46 6.78 -0.75
N ASN A 34 8.70 6.83 -0.25
CA ASN A 34 9.63 7.92 -0.56
C ASN A 34 9.84 8.05 -2.08
N ALA A 35 10.00 6.92 -2.79
CA ALA A 35 10.17 6.91 -4.24
C ALA A 35 8.92 7.36 -5.03
N ILE A 36 7.72 6.89 -4.66
CA ILE A 36 6.48 7.24 -5.36
C ILE A 36 6.05 8.67 -5.08
N LEU A 37 6.24 9.15 -3.85
CA LEU A 37 5.88 10.51 -3.45
C LEU A 37 6.92 11.54 -3.89
N GLY A 38 8.10 11.10 -4.34
CA GLY A 38 9.19 11.99 -4.78
C GLY A 38 9.72 12.84 -3.63
N LEU A 39 9.76 12.29 -2.42
CA LEU A 39 10.22 13.02 -1.24
C LEU A 39 11.73 13.23 -1.28
N ASN A 40 12.15 14.43 -0.90
CA ASN A 40 13.55 14.82 -0.80
C ASN A 40 14.11 14.42 0.57
N ASP A 41 15.44 14.42 0.73
CA ASP A 41 16.12 13.94 1.95
C ASP A 41 15.58 14.57 3.26
N GLU A 42 15.11 15.82 3.21
CA GLU A 42 14.53 16.53 4.37
C GLU A 42 13.10 16.06 4.71
N GLU A 43 12.37 15.56 3.72
CA GLU A 43 10.95 15.18 3.80
C GLU A 43 10.76 13.66 3.87
N TRP A 44 11.86 12.88 3.83
CA TRP A 44 11.79 11.43 3.86
C TRP A 44 11.04 10.91 5.07
N ILE A 45 10.12 9.99 4.79
CA ILE A 45 9.48 9.16 5.79
C ILE A 45 10.59 8.36 6.45
N LYS A 46 10.81 8.60 7.75
CA LYS A 46 11.79 7.86 8.56
C LYS A 46 11.17 6.69 9.31
N ASP A 47 9.86 6.77 9.56
CA ASP A 47 9.14 5.74 10.27
C ASP A 47 7.68 5.66 9.83
N LEU A 48 7.12 4.45 9.87
CA LEU A 48 5.70 4.20 9.66
C LEU A 48 5.23 3.01 10.47
N VAL A 49 3.93 2.94 10.70
CA VAL A 49 3.26 1.79 11.32
C VAL A 49 2.40 1.11 10.27
N LEU A 50 2.68 -0.17 10.02
CA LEU A 50 1.82 -1.04 9.23
C LEU A 50 0.73 -1.60 10.12
N LEU A 51 -0.52 -1.34 9.75
CA LEU A 51 -1.68 -1.84 10.49
C LEU A 51 -1.89 -3.32 10.16
N GLU A 52 -2.20 -4.13 11.17
CA GLU A 52 -2.37 -5.59 11.00
C GLU A 52 -3.57 -5.93 10.07
N ASN A 53 -4.56 -5.04 10.02
CA ASN A 53 -5.66 -5.10 9.07
C ASN A 53 -5.24 -4.53 7.71
N LYS A 54 -4.50 -5.33 6.93
CA LYS A 54 -3.96 -4.98 5.60
C LYS A 54 -5.01 -4.69 4.53
N GLN A 55 -6.28 -4.91 4.83
CA GLN A 55 -7.38 -4.79 3.87
C GLN A 55 -8.38 -3.75 4.36
N LEU A 56 -8.44 -2.63 3.63
CA LEU A 56 -9.57 -1.72 3.72
C LEU A 56 -10.75 -2.39 3.03
N THR A 57 -11.65 -2.94 3.84
CA THR A 57 -12.92 -3.49 3.37
C THR A 57 -13.83 -2.36 2.93
N LYS A 58 -14.63 -2.61 1.91
CA LYS A 58 -15.64 -1.65 1.47
C LYS A 58 -16.80 -1.66 2.46
N GLU A 59 -17.09 -0.54 3.08
CA GLU A 59 -18.24 -0.38 3.95
C GLU A 59 -19.43 0.22 3.18
N GLN A 60 -19.14 1.01 2.14
CA GLN A 60 -20.11 1.63 1.25
C GLN A 60 -19.93 1.15 -0.20
N LEU A 61 -20.99 1.28 -1.00
CA LEU A 61 -21.03 0.81 -2.39
C LEU A 61 -19.94 1.48 -3.26
N GLN A 62 -19.66 2.76 -2.99
CA GLN A 62 -18.66 3.56 -3.70
C GLN A 62 -17.21 3.30 -3.26
N ASP A 63 -16.98 2.55 -2.17
CA ASP A 63 -15.64 2.41 -1.61
C ASP A 63 -14.73 1.61 -2.55
N LYS A 64 -13.44 1.91 -2.47
CA LYS A 64 -12.39 1.10 -3.10
C LYS A 64 -11.81 0.17 -2.03
N ALA A 65 -11.58 -1.08 -2.41
CA ALA A 65 -10.86 -1.99 -1.54
C ALA A 65 -9.37 -1.59 -1.56
N GLY A 66 -8.77 -1.45 -0.39
CA GLY A 66 -7.33 -1.24 -0.22
C GLY A 66 -6.61 -2.55 0.10
N ARG A 67 -5.34 -2.66 -0.31
CA ARG A 67 -4.49 -3.84 -0.07
C ARG A 67 -3.32 -3.58 0.88
N LEU A 68 -3.12 -2.31 1.24
CA LEU A 68 -2.07 -1.83 2.11
C LEU A 68 -2.65 -0.66 2.91
N ASP A 69 -2.53 -0.73 4.23
CA ASP A 69 -2.97 0.31 5.15
C ASP A 69 -1.81 0.72 6.06
N VAL A 70 -1.43 1.98 5.99
CA VAL A 70 -0.22 2.53 6.61
C VAL A 70 -0.55 3.80 7.35
N ARG A 71 0.04 3.97 8.53
CA ARG A 71 -0.07 5.17 9.34
C ARG A 71 1.31 5.79 9.56
N ALA A 72 1.37 7.13 9.56
CA ALA A 72 2.58 7.83 9.98
C ALA A 72 2.92 7.49 11.44
N GLY A 73 4.17 7.09 11.69
CA GLY A 73 4.71 6.98 13.05
C GLY A 73 4.94 8.38 13.62
N LEU A 74 4.67 8.55 14.92
CA LEU A 74 5.06 9.75 15.67
C LEU A 74 6.49 9.59 16.18
#